data_AF-A0A2E9J5C6-F1
#
_entry.id   AF-A0A2E9J5C6-F1
#
_cell.length_a   1.000
_cell.length_b   1.000
_cell.length_c   1.000
_cell.angle_alpha   90.00
_cell.angle_beta   90.00
_cell.angle_gamma   90.00
#
_symmetry.space_group_name_H-M   'P 1'
#
loop_
_entity.id
_entity.type
_entity.pdbx_description
1 polymer ?
#
loop_
_entity_poly.entity_id
_entity_poly.type
_entity_poly.pdbx_seq_one_letter_code
_entity_poly.pdbx_strand_id
1 'polypeptide(L)'
;MTYKNITVPSSGESISITNNTLNVPDNPIITYIEGDGIGIDITPVMLNVVDAAIEKAYSGERKIHWMEIYAGEKADGIYGEYLPEETVEAIKEFSVSIKGPLTTPVGGGMRSLNVAIRQILDLYICQR
;
A
#
# COMPACT_ATOMS: atom_id res chain seq x y z
N MET A 1 2.88 10.77 -13.68
CA MET A 1 3.92 11.30 -12.78
C MET A 1 5.01 10.25 -12.67
N THR A 2 6.27 10.65 -12.55
CA THR A 2 7.36 9.70 -12.37
C THR A 2 7.71 9.67 -10.90
N TYR A 3 7.43 8.54 -10.26
CA TYR A 3 7.84 8.25 -8.89
C TYR A 3 9.37 8.18 -8.79
N LYS A 4 9.95 8.57 -7.65
CA LYS A 4 11.42 8.65 -7.48
C LYS A 4 12.00 7.26 -7.22
N ASN A 5 11.43 6.47 -6.31
CA ASN A 5 11.85 5.07 -6.11
C ASN A 5 10.72 4.03 -6.21
N ILE A 6 9.46 4.45 -6.40
CA ILE A 6 8.36 3.51 -6.65
C ILE A 6 8.35 3.12 -8.14
N THR A 7 8.21 1.82 -8.43
CA THR A 7 8.05 1.32 -9.80
C THR A 7 6.61 0.92 -10.03
N VAL A 8 5.92 1.63 -10.93
CA VAL A 8 4.56 1.25 -11.33
C VAL A 8 4.64 -0.03 -12.18
N PRO A 9 3.85 -1.07 -11.88
CA PRO A 9 3.77 -2.25 -12.72
C PRO A 9 3.43 -1.90 -14.17
N SER A 10 4.07 -2.56 -15.12
CA SER A 10 3.82 -2.35 -16.56
C SER A 10 2.46 -2.85 -17.05
N SER A 11 1.67 -3.45 -16.16
CA SER A 11 0.38 -4.07 -16.45
C SER A 11 -0.56 -3.84 -15.28
N GLY A 12 -1.86 -3.91 -15.56
CA GLY A 12 -2.92 -3.59 -14.62
C GLY A 12 -3.41 -2.15 -14.75
N GLU A 13 -4.52 -1.86 -14.09
CA GLU A 13 -5.22 -0.58 -14.18
C GLU A 13 -5.52 -0.03 -12.77
N SER A 14 -5.54 1.28 -12.59
CA SER A 14 -5.86 1.88 -11.30
C SER A 14 -7.34 1.74 -10.96
N ILE A 15 -7.63 1.55 -9.67
CA ILE A 15 -9.01 1.66 -9.16
C ILE A 15 -9.39 3.14 -9.18
N SER A 16 -10.55 3.46 -9.77
CA SER A 16 -11.05 4.83 -9.84
C SER A 16 -12.33 5.01 -9.03
N ILE A 17 -12.59 6.24 -8.60
CA ILE A 17 -13.82 6.61 -7.90
C ILE A 17 -14.57 7.60 -8.79
N THR A 18 -15.78 7.23 -9.22
CA THR A 18 -16.65 8.13 -10.00
C THR A 18 -18.04 8.13 -9.37
N ASN A 19 -18.60 9.31 -9.09
CA ASN A 19 -19.91 9.45 -8.44
C ASN A 19 -20.03 8.62 -7.14
N ASN A 20 -19.02 8.70 -6.26
CA ASN A 20 -18.92 7.92 -5.01
C ASN A 20 -18.98 6.39 -5.17
N THR A 21 -18.74 5.88 -6.37
CA THR A 21 -18.68 4.44 -6.66
C THR A 21 -17.26 4.04 -7.02
N LEU A 22 -16.78 2.94 -6.42
CA LEU A 22 -15.50 2.33 -6.78
C LEU A 22 -15.66 1.55 -8.08
N ASN A 23 -14.91 1.94 -9.12
CA ASN A 23 -14.77 1.18 -10.34
C ASN A 23 -13.49 0.34 -10.23
N VAL A 24 -13.67 -0.97 -10.07
CA VAL A 24 -12.57 -1.93 -9.89
C VAL A 24 -12.41 -2.73 -11.19
N PRO A 25 -11.29 -2.57 -11.92
CA PRO A 25 -11.01 -3.39 -13.10
C PRO A 25 -10.72 -4.84 -12.69
N ASP A 26 -10.73 -5.78 -13.64
CA ASP A 26 -10.43 -7.19 -13.35
C ASP A 26 -8.96 -7.42 -12.98
N ASN A 27 -8.07 -6.52 -13.42
CA ASN A 27 -6.64 -6.57 -13.16
C ASN A 27 -6.13 -5.29 -12.47
N PRO A 28 -6.53 -5.01 -11.21
CA PRO A 28 -6.20 -3.75 -10.55
C PRO A 28 -4.73 -3.69 -10.11
N ILE A 29 -4.15 -2.48 -10.15
CA ILE A 29 -2.92 -2.16 -9.43
C ILE A 29 -3.29 -1.82 -7.99
N ILE A 30 -2.73 -2.55 -7.03
CA ILE A 30 -2.92 -2.30 -5.59
C ILE A 30 -1.56 -2.05 -4.96
N THR A 31 -1.46 -0.94 -4.22
CA THR A 31 -0.23 -0.62 -3.51
C THR A 31 -0.08 -1.46 -2.26
N TYR A 32 1.16 -1.79 -1.90
CA TYR A 32 1.45 -2.37 -0.60
C TYR A 32 2.70 -1.79 0.07
N ILE A 33 2.67 -1.73 1.39
CA ILE A 33 3.84 -1.43 2.23
C ILE A 33 4.21 -2.73 2.97
N GLU A 34 5.44 -3.20 2.77
CA GLU A 34 5.98 -4.40 3.47
C GLU A 34 5.84 -4.28 5.00
N GLY A 35 6.13 -3.10 5.52
CA GLY A 35 6.10 -2.79 6.95
C GLY A 35 7.43 -3.11 7.63
N ASP A 36 7.42 -3.01 8.96
CA ASP A 36 8.58 -3.17 9.83
C ASP A 36 8.45 -4.44 10.69
N GLY A 37 9.59 -4.93 11.19
CA GLY A 37 9.64 -6.11 12.05
C GLY A 37 8.94 -7.32 11.40
N ILE A 38 7.90 -7.84 12.05
CA ILE A 38 7.13 -9.00 11.55
C ILE A 38 6.48 -8.75 10.18
N GLY A 39 6.31 -7.48 9.75
CA GLY A 39 5.81 -7.13 8.43
C GLY A 39 6.61 -7.77 7.29
N ILE A 40 7.93 -7.85 7.46
CA ILE A 40 8.86 -8.47 6.50
C ILE A 40 8.53 -9.96 6.28
N ASP A 41 8.09 -10.64 7.34
CA ASP A 41 7.75 -12.07 7.27
C ASP A 41 6.32 -12.30 6.75
N ILE A 42 5.35 -11.50 7.19
CA ILE A 42 3.93 -11.76 6.90
C ILE A 42 3.46 -11.18 5.58
N THR A 43 4.04 -10.07 5.11
CA THR A 43 3.57 -9.42 3.89
C THR A 43 3.76 -10.30 2.65
N PRO A 44 4.94 -10.92 2.40
CA PRO A 44 5.11 -11.83 1.27
C PRO A 44 4.14 -13.02 1.31
N VAL A 45 3.87 -13.56 2.51
CA VAL A 45 2.91 -14.65 2.70
C VAL A 45 1.48 -14.20 2.38
N MET A 46 1.09 -13.00 2.83
CA MET A 46 -0.21 -12.41 2.52
C MET A 46 -0.41 -12.24 1.02
N LEU A 47 0.59 -11.69 0.30
CA LEU A 47 0.53 -11.52 -1.16
C LEU A 47 0.31 -12.89 -1.85
N ASN A 48 1.10 -13.91 -1.48
CA ASN A 48 0.99 -15.26 -2.05
C ASN A 48 -0.38 -15.90 -1.82
N VAL A 49 -0.93 -15.75 -0.61
CA VAL A 49 -2.25 -16.31 -0.26
C VAL A 49 -3.37 -15.60 -1.02
N VAL A 50 -3.32 -14.27 -1.13
CA VAL A 50 -4.30 -13.48 -1.88
C VAL A 50 -4.25 -13.84 -3.37
N ASP A 51 -3.06 -13.90 -3.96
CA ASP A 51 -2.89 -14.28 -5.37
C ASP A 51 -3.45 -15.68 -5.65
N ALA A 52 -3.14 -16.67 -4.80
CA ALA A 52 -3.67 -18.02 -4.94
C ALA A 52 -5.20 -18.09 -4.79
N ALA A 53 -5.78 -17.28 -3.90
CA ALA A 53 -7.22 -17.21 -3.71
C ALA A 53 -7.92 -16.61 -4.94
N ILE A 54 -7.35 -15.55 -5.52
CA ILE A 54 -7.87 -14.91 -6.74
C ILE A 54 -7.79 -15.88 -7.92
N GLU A 55 -6.64 -16.49 -8.14
CA GLU A 55 -6.45 -17.49 -9.20
C GLU A 55 -7.50 -18.60 -9.08
N LYS A 56 -7.71 -19.13 -7.86
CA LYS A 56 -8.69 -20.20 -7.63
C LYS A 56 -10.14 -19.75 -7.84
N ALA A 57 -10.50 -18.54 -7.41
CA ALA A 57 -11.87 -18.04 -7.47
C ALA A 57 -12.28 -17.61 -8.88
N TYR A 58 -11.33 -17.09 -9.66
CA TYR A 58 -11.61 -16.46 -10.96
C TYR A 58 -10.99 -17.19 -12.14
N SER A 59 -10.34 -18.35 -11.93
CA SER A 59 -9.74 -19.17 -12.99
C SER A 59 -8.81 -18.37 -13.92
N GLY A 60 -8.05 -17.44 -13.35
CA GLY A 60 -7.12 -16.57 -14.06
C GLY A 60 -7.74 -15.35 -14.76
N GLU A 61 -9.06 -15.15 -14.70
CA GLU A 61 -9.72 -13.96 -15.29
C GLU A 61 -9.39 -12.66 -14.52
N ARG A 62 -8.97 -12.78 -13.27
CA ARG A 62 -8.60 -11.64 -12.40
C ARG A 62 -7.22 -11.82 -11.81
N LYS A 63 -6.53 -10.70 -11.58
CA LYS A 63 -5.20 -10.67 -10.97
C LYS A 63 -4.92 -9.32 -10.31
N ILE A 64 -4.25 -9.32 -9.16
CA ILE A 64 -3.70 -8.06 -8.62
C ILE A 64 -2.30 -7.83 -9.18
N HIS A 65 -2.04 -6.60 -9.61
CA HIS A 65 -0.70 -6.10 -9.90
C HIS A 65 -0.18 -5.34 -8.69
N TRP A 66 0.62 -6.02 -7.87
CA TRP A 66 1.16 -5.44 -6.65
C TRP A 66 2.20 -4.35 -6.96
N MET A 67 2.02 -3.18 -6.35
CA MET A 67 2.95 -2.06 -6.44
C MET A 67 3.54 -1.76 -5.06
N GLU A 68 4.82 -2.07 -4.86
CA GLU A 68 5.48 -1.76 -3.59
C GLU A 68 5.67 -0.25 -3.42
N ILE A 69 5.26 0.25 -2.27
CA ILE A 69 5.48 1.63 -1.81
C ILE A 69 6.09 1.58 -0.40
N TYR A 70 6.77 2.65 0.03
CA TYR A 70 7.70 2.55 1.16
C TYR A 70 7.28 3.45 2.33
N ALA A 71 7.11 2.86 3.50
CA ALA A 71 7.05 3.57 4.78
C ALA A 71 7.78 2.76 5.85
N GLY A 72 8.13 3.40 6.97
CA GLY A 72 8.85 2.75 8.07
C GLY A 72 10.35 2.72 7.86
N GLU A 73 11.01 1.71 8.44
CA GLU A 73 12.47 1.55 8.44
C GLU A 73 13.03 1.38 7.02
N LYS A 74 12.30 0.68 6.15
CA LYS A 74 12.69 0.53 4.73
C LYS A 74 12.67 1.88 4.00
N ALA A 75 11.69 2.73 4.30
CA ALA A 75 11.66 4.08 3.74
C ALA A 75 12.79 4.95 4.29
N ASP A 76 13.08 4.89 5.59
CA ASP A 76 14.19 5.64 6.19
C ASP A 76 15.52 5.26 5.52
N GLY A 77 15.74 3.97 5.23
CA GLY A 77 16.92 3.50 4.49
C GLY A 77 17.03 3.97 3.04
N ILE A 78 15.91 4.16 2.34
CA ILE A 78 15.88 4.57 0.91
C ILE A 78 15.85 6.09 0.76
N TYR A 79 15.15 6.79 1.65
CA TYR A 79 14.79 8.20 1.52
C TYR A 79 15.44 9.10 2.57
N GLY A 80 15.86 8.54 3.71
CA GLY A 80 16.21 9.32 4.90
C GLY A 80 15.00 9.89 5.63
N GLU A 81 13.79 9.38 5.35
CA GLU A 81 12.55 9.72 6.04
C GLU A 81 11.60 8.51 6.10
N TYR A 82 10.78 8.44 7.16
CA TYR A 82 9.92 7.29 7.43
C TYR A 82 8.60 7.27 6.64
N LEU A 83 8.18 8.41 6.09
CA LEU A 83 6.96 8.51 5.26
C LEU A 83 7.18 9.52 4.13
N PRO A 84 7.77 9.08 3.01
CA PRO A 84 7.99 9.92 1.84
C PRO A 84 6.68 10.41 1.25
N GLU A 85 6.68 11.64 0.71
CA GLU A 85 5.51 12.24 0.07
C GLU A 85 4.97 11.37 -1.07
N GLU A 86 5.85 10.79 -1.88
CA GLU A 86 5.45 9.96 -3.03
C GLU A 86 4.69 8.69 -2.63
N THR A 87 4.89 8.20 -1.40
CA THR A 87 4.12 7.06 -0.86
C THR A 87 2.68 7.49 -0.56
N VAL A 88 2.48 8.68 -0.01
CA VAL A 88 1.14 9.24 0.23
C VAL A 88 0.43 9.53 -1.09
N GLU A 89 1.15 10.10 -2.06
CA GLU A 89 0.62 10.37 -3.40
C GLU A 89 0.20 9.07 -4.09
N ALA A 90 1.02 8.02 -4.02
CA ALA A 90 0.68 6.70 -4.56
C ALA A 90 -0.58 6.11 -3.91
N ILE A 91 -0.74 6.20 -2.57
CA ILE A 91 -1.95 5.70 -1.91
C ILE A 91 -3.19 6.47 -2.41
N LYS A 92 -3.09 7.79 -2.61
CA LYS A 92 -4.19 8.61 -3.14
C LYS A 92 -4.53 8.25 -4.58
N GLU A 93 -3.51 8.10 -5.43
CA GLU A 93 -3.69 7.81 -6.86
C GLU A 93 -4.31 6.42 -7.07
N PHE A 94 -3.85 5.41 -6.33
CA PHE A 94 -4.27 4.02 -6.51
C PHE A 94 -5.44 3.59 -5.61
N SER A 95 -5.94 4.50 -4.76
CA SER A 95 -7.13 4.41 -3.89
C SER A 95 -7.12 3.31 -2.80
N VAL A 96 -6.55 2.14 -3.09
CA VAL A 96 -6.50 0.97 -2.20
C VAL A 96 -5.05 0.63 -1.92
N SER A 97 -4.76 0.40 -0.64
CA SER A 97 -3.42 0.05 -0.16
C SER A 97 -3.50 -0.99 0.96
N ILE A 98 -2.56 -1.93 0.95
CA ILE A 98 -2.36 -2.90 2.04
C ILE A 98 -1.05 -2.56 2.75
N LYS A 99 -0.99 -2.73 4.07
CA LYS A 99 0.27 -2.49 4.80
C LYS A 99 0.52 -3.51 5.89
N GLY A 100 1.76 -3.99 5.98
CA GLY A 100 2.30 -4.62 7.18
C GLY A 100 2.34 -3.64 8.36
N PRO A 101 2.60 -4.11 9.59
CA PRO A 101 2.76 -3.23 10.76
C PRO A 101 3.91 -2.23 10.54
N LEU A 102 3.83 -1.06 11.19
CA LEU A 102 4.88 -0.03 11.12
C LEU A 102 5.32 0.30 12.54
N THR A 103 6.63 0.30 12.77
CA THR A 103 7.25 0.69 14.03
C THR A 103 7.07 2.19 14.23
N THR A 104 6.66 2.60 15.42
CA THR A 104 6.70 4.02 15.82
C THR A 104 7.75 4.15 16.92
N PRO A 105 8.85 4.90 16.71
CA PRO A 105 9.86 5.10 17.74
C PRO A 105 9.25 5.71 19.00
N VAL A 106 9.51 5.11 20.16
CA VAL A 106 9.03 5.64 21.45
C VAL A 106 9.97 6.75 21.93
N GLY A 107 9.43 7.92 22.26
CA GLY A 107 10.16 8.99 22.96
C GLY A 107 10.88 10.04 22.09
N GLY A 108 10.82 9.94 20.75
CA GLY A 108 11.56 10.84 19.83
C GLY A 108 10.78 12.03 19.27
N GLY A 109 9.57 12.33 19.76
CA GLY A 109 8.74 13.41 19.20
C GLY A 109 8.13 13.14 17.81
N MET A 110 8.43 11.98 17.21
CA MET A 110 7.78 11.54 15.97
C MET A 110 6.33 11.14 16.21
N ARG A 111 5.43 11.70 15.39
CA ARG A 111 4.04 11.29 15.32
C ARG A 111 3.96 9.86 14.77
N SER A 112 3.08 9.02 15.31
CA SER A 112 2.90 7.66 14.79
C SER A 112 2.59 7.67 13.30
N LEU A 113 3.31 6.85 12.51
CA LEU A 113 3.12 6.75 11.06
C LEU A 113 1.68 6.34 10.72
N ASN A 114 1.10 5.41 11.48
CA ASN A 114 -0.30 5.00 11.30
C ASN A 114 -1.29 6.14 11.60
N VAL A 115 -0.95 7.06 12.51
CA VAL A 115 -1.77 8.26 12.77
C VAL A 115 -1.60 9.26 11.63
N ALA A 116 -0.36 9.51 11.20
CA ALA A 116 -0.04 10.43 10.11
C ALA A 116 -0.74 10.04 8.81
N ILE A 117 -0.60 8.78 8.38
CA ILE A 117 -1.24 8.25 7.17
C ILE A 117 -2.75 8.46 7.23
N ARG A 118 -3.41 8.08 8.32
CA ARG A 118 -4.86 8.26 8.46
C ARG A 118 -5.31 9.71 8.39
N GLN A 119 -4.54 10.63 8.96
CA GLN A 119 -4.90 12.05 8.96
C GLN A 119 -4.66 12.71 7.62
N ILE A 120 -3.55 12.37 6.94
CA ILE A 120 -3.22 12.93 5.62
C ILE A 120 -4.20 12.43 4.55
N LEU A 121 -4.67 11.19 4.70
CA LEU A 121 -5.60 10.53 3.77
C LEU A 121 -7.07 10.63 4.19
N ASP A 122 -7.38 11.30 5.31
CA ASP A 122 -8.71 11.40 5.89
C ASP A 122 -9.44 10.04 6.06
N LEU A 123 -8.73 9.04 6.57
CA LEU A 123 -9.28 7.71 6.87
C LEU A 123 -9.95 7.72 8.24
N TYR A 124 -11.13 8.35 8.31
CA TYR A 124 -11.83 8.63 9.57
C TYR A 124 -12.57 7.44 10.19
N ILE A 125 -12.87 6.38 9.41
CA ILE A 125 -13.48 5.14 9.91
C ILE A 125 -12.39 4.10 10.22
N CYS A 126 -12.43 3.53 11.42
CA CYS A 126 -11.67 2.32 11.77
C CYS A 126 -12.63 1.14 11.88
N GLN A 127 -12.70 0.32 10.84
CA GLN A 127 -13.46 -0.93 10.82
C GLN A 127 -12.56 -2.08 11.30
N ARG A 128 -13.05 -2.94 12.19
CA ARG A 128 -12.36 -4.13 12.73
C ARG A 128 -13.29 -5.32 12.73
#